data_AF-A2F5N1-F1
#
_entry.id   AF-A2F5N1-F1
#
_cell.length_a   1.000
_cell.length_b   1.000
_cell.length_c   1.000
_cell.angle_alpha   90.00
_cell.angle_beta   90.00
_cell.angle_gamma   90.00
#
_symmetry.space_group_name_H-M   'P 1'
#
loop_
_entity.id
_entity.type
_entity.pdbx_description
1 polymer ?
#
loop_
_entity_poly.entity_id
_entity_poly.type
_entity_poly.pdbx_seq_one_letter_code
_entity_poly.pdbx_strand_id
1 'polypeptide(L)'
;MVLFLIYIPISTTYNGCLIGTIATTNAITYTIIEMIGSFLTWIVDLIIYHGFHGKFILHSNGKIFGTKWTKYSYLRLIGSVIYFIGFLIYSGVIKFKCFTYPQSNVRLMHVNPYESGSSVEQII
;
A
#
# COMPACT_ATOMS: atom_id res chain seq x y z
N MET A 1 4.18 -12.50 30.03
CA MET A 1 4.97 -11.25 30.09
C MET A 1 5.78 -10.98 28.82
N VAL A 2 6.58 -11.93 28.32
CA VAL A 2 7.40 -11.74 27.10
C VAL A 2 6.59 -11.34 25.86
N LEU A 3 5.41 -11.94 25.65
CA LEU A 3 4.52 -11.57 24.53
C LEU A 3 4.07 -10.10 24.57
N PHE A 4 3.83 -9.54 25.76
CA PHE A 4 3.46 -8.13 25.89
C PHE A 4 4.64 -7.21 25.55
N LEU A 5 5.85 -7.57 25.97
CA LEU A 5 7.07 -6.82 25.66
C LEU A 5 7.39 -6.81 24.16
N ILE A 6 7.03 -7.87 23.43
CA ILE A 6 7.21 -7.95 21.97
C ILE A 6 6.06 -7.25 21.23
N TYR A 7 4.83 -7.38 21.72
CA TYR A 7 3.65 -6.84 21.06
C TYR A 7 3.63 -5.30 21.05
N ILE A 8 4.01 -4.67 22.17
CA ILE A 8 4.01 -3.20 22.30
C ILE A 8 4.87 -2.51 21.23
N PRO A 9 6.18 -2.82 21.07
CA PRO A 9 7.00 -2.14 20.06
C PRO A 9 6.51 -2.40 18.63
N ILE A 10 6.05 -3.62 18.32
CA ILE A 10 5.49 -3.94 16.99
C ILE A 10 4.27 -3.08 16.69
N SER A 11 3.34 -2.98 17.64
CA SER A 11 2.14 -2.16 17.48
C SER A 11 2.50 -0.67 17.37
N THR A 12 3.42 -0.17 18.18
CA THR A 12 3.87 1.23 18.11
C THR A 12 4.53 1.55 16.76
N THR A 13 5.39 0.67 16.24
CA THR A 13 6.01 0.86 14.92
C THR A 13 4.95 0.85 13.82
N TYR A 14 4.01 -0.09 13.85
CA TYR A 14 2.93 -0.16 12.85
C TYR A 14 2.08 1.12 12.84
N ASN A 15 1.63 1.58 14.01
CA ASN A 15 0.85 2.80 14.14
C ASN A 15 1.65 4.05 13.73
N GLY A 16 2.95 4.09 14.04
CA GLY A 16 3.84 5.16 13.59
C GLY A 16 3.97 5.21 12.07
N CYS A 17 4.16 4.07 11.41
CA CYS A 17 4.19 3.98 9.95
C CYS A 17 2.86 4.41 9.31
N LEU A 18 1.72 4.06 9.92
CA LEU A 18 0.40 4.50 9.47
C LEU A 18 0.27 6.03 9.51
N ILE A 19 0.59 6.66 10.64
CA ILE A 19 0.51 8.12 10.79
C ILE A 19 1.46 8.81 9.81
N GLY A 20 2.68 8.31 9.65
CA GLY A 20 3.63 8.84 8.66
C GLY A 20 3.07 8.76 7.24
N THR A 21 2.45 7.64 6.88
CA THR A 21 1.82 7.47 5.56
C THR A 21 0.67 8.46 5.36
N ILE A 22 -0.18 8.66 6.38
CA ILE A 22 -1.30 9.63 6.34
C ILE A 22 -0.76 11.05 6.16
N ALA A 23 0.33 11.41 6.82
CA ALA A 23 0.89 12.76 6.79
C ALA A 23 1.52 13.12 5.43
N THR A 24 2.10 12.15 4.70
CA THR A 24 2.82 12.39 3.45
C THR A 24 1.97 12.22 2.19
N THR A 25 0.78 11.65 2.32
CA THR A 25 0.07 11.03 1.20
C THR A 25 -1.35 11.56 1.06
N ASN A 26 -1.83 11.71 -0.18
CA ASN A 26 -3.22 12.06 -0.43
C ASN A 26 -4.18 10.96 0.08
N ALA A 27 -5.38 11.35 0.51
CA ALA A 27 -6.37 10.41 1.06
C ALA A 27 -6.62 9.18 0.17
N ILE A 28 -6.63 9.37 -1.16
CA ILE A 28 -6.81 8.29 -2.13
C ILE A 28 -5.67 7.27 -2.06
N THR A 29 -4.43 7.77 -2.11
CA THR A 29 -3.23 6.92 -2.09
C THR A 29 -3.06 6.22 -0.74
N TYR A 30 -3.46 6.86 0.37
CA TYR A 30 -3.52 6.23 1.69
C TYR A 30 -4.46 5.00 1.69
N THR A 31 -5.70 5.18 1.22
CA THR A 31 -6.67 4.08 1.14
C THR A 31 -6.16 2.91 0.29
N ILE A 32 -5.43 3.20 -0.80
CA ILE A 32 -4.84 2.16 -1.64
C ILE A 32 -3.76 1.37 -0.87
N ILE A 33 -2.88 2.06 -0.14
CA ILE A 33 -1.83 1.41 0.66
C ILE A 33 -2.45 0.51 1.74
N GLU A 34 -3.51 0.97 2.41
CA GLU A 34 -4.23 0.20 3.42
C GLU A 34 -4.88 -1.06 2.82
N MET A 35 -5.47 -0.95 1.63
CA MET A 35 -6.03 -2.09 0.91
C MET A 35 -4.96 -3.11 0.48
N ILE A 36 -3.79 -2.64 0.03
CA ILE A 36 -2.66 -3.52 -0.31
C ILE A 36 -2.15 -4.24 0.93
N GLY A 37 -1.99 -3.54 2.06
CA GLY A 37 -1.59 -4.15 3.33
C GLY A 37 -2.57 -5.24 3.77
N SER A 38 -3.88 -4.96 3.68
CA SER A 38 -4.93 -5.93 4.00
C SER A 38 -4.92 -7.16 3.08
N PHE A 39 -4.55 -6.99 1.82
CA PHE A 39 -4.38 -8.09 0.87
C PHE A 39 -3.14 -8.94 1.16
N LEU A 40 -2.02 -8.31 1.50
CA LEU A 40 -0.78 -9.01 1.87
C LEU A 40 -0.96 -9.82 3.15
N THR A 41 -1.61 -9.26 4.17
CA THR A 41 -1.96 -9.99 5.40
C THR A 41 -2.79 -11.23 5.08
N TRP A 42 -3.77 -11.12 4.19
CA TRP A 42 -4.57 -12.26 3.77
C TRP A 42 -3.75 -13.34 3.04
N ILE A 43 -2.80 -12.96 2.18
CA ILE A 43 -1.87 -13.92 1.55
C ILE A 43 -1.03 -14.63 2.61
N VAL A 44 -0.49 -13.89 3.58
CA VAL A 44 0.31 -14.45 4.68
C VAL A 44 -0.52 -15.44 5.48
N ASP A 45 -1.77 -15.12 5.83
CA ASP A 45 -2.69 -16.04 6.50
C ASP A 45 -2.95 -17.32 5.69
N LEU A 46 -2.97 -17.22 4.36
CA LEU A 46 -3.18 -18.34 3.46
C LEU A 46 -1.94 -19.25 3.40
N ILE A 47 -0.75 -18.63 3.33
CA ILE A 47 0.54 -19.32 3.38
C ILE A 47 0.72 -20.00 4.73
N ILE A 48 0.33 -19.35 5.84
CA ILE A 48 0.41 -19.95 7.18
C ILE A 48 -0.48 -21.19 7.27
N TYR A 49 -1.72 -21.09 6.78
CA TYR A 49 -2.66 -22.21 6.79
C TYR A 49 -2.14 -23.39 5.95
N HIS A 50 -1.62 -23.13 4.75
CA HIS A 50 -1.20 -24.19 3.82
C HIS A 50 0.20 -24.73 4.13
N GLY A 51 1.16 -23.85 4.49
CA GLY A 51 2.55 -24.21 4.73
C GLY A 51 2.79 -24.86 6.10
N PHE A 52 2.06 -24.44 7.13
CA PHE A 52 2.19 -25.00 8.48
C PHE A 52 1.04 -25.93 8.87
N HIS A 53 0.12 -26.23 7.94
CA HIS A 53 -1.11 -26.99 8.21
C HIS A 53 -1.87 -26.47 9.45
N GLY A 54 -1.83 -25.15 9.69
CA GLY A 54 -2.43 -24.51 10.85
C GLY A 54 -1.70 -24.73 12.19
N LYS A 55 -0.55 -25.39 12.20
CA LYS A 55 0.34 -25.56 13.37
C LYS A 55 1.50 -24.56 13.31
N PHE A 56 1.19 -23.27 13.40
CA PHE A 56 2.24 -22.25 13.49
C PHE A 56 2.53 -21.93 14.96
N ILE A 57 3.79 -22.09 15.38
CA ILE A 57 4.57 -21.66 16.58
C ILE A 57 3.87 -21.56 17.96
N LEU A 58 2.61 -21.16 18.05
CA LEU A 58 1.76 -21.15 19.23
C LEU A 58 0.96 -22.46 19.27
N HIS A 59 1.24 -23.29 20.26
CA HIS A 59 0.44 -24.45 20.63
C HIS A 59 -0.95 -23.98 21.14
N SER A 60 -1.79 -23.46 20.25
CA SER A 60 -3.15 -23.03 20.56
C SER A 60 -4.06 -24.24 20.42
N ASN A 61 -4.29 -24.93 21.54
CA ASN A 61 -5.33 -25.95 21.76
C ASN A 61 -6.46 -25.93 20.71
N GLY A 62 -6.29 -26.69 19.62
CA GLY A 62 -7.33 -26.95 18.61
C GLY A 62 -7.76 -25.79 17.70
N LYS A 63 -7.13 -24.61 17.73
CA LYS A 63 -7.49 -23.49 16.83
C LYS A 63 -6.55 -23.46 15.63
N ILE A 64 -7.09 -23.78 14.46
CA ILE A 64 -6.38 -23.71 13.18
C ILE A 64 -6.08 -22.24 12.88
N PHE A 65 -4.79 -21.89 12.81
CA PHE A 65 -4.35 -20.53 12.46
C PHE A 65 -4.28 -20.36 10.94
N GLY A 66 -4.72 -19.20 10.45
CA GLY A 66 -4.75 -18.85 9.03
C GLY A 66 -6.09 -19.12 8.34
N THR A 67 -6.21 -18.64 7.09
CA THR A 67 -7.45 -18.71 6.31
C THR A 67 -7.38 -19.86 5.31
N LYS A 68 -8.38 -20.76 5.34
CA LYS A 68 -8.50 -21.83 4.33
C LYS A 68 -8.88 -21.24 2.97
N TRP A 69 -8.27 -21.76 1.90
CA TRP A 69 -8.74 -21.50 0.55
C TRP A 69 -10.16 -22.06 0.35
N THR A 70 -11.14 -21.19 0.15
CA THR A 70 -12.54 -21.55 -0.08
C THR A 70 -12.97 -21.09 -1.47
N LYS A 71 -14.14 -21.55 -1.95
CA LYS A 71 -14.68 -21.13 -3.26
C LYS A 71 -14.82 -19.60 -3.39
N TYR A 72 -15.03 -18.89 -2.27
CA TYR A 72 -15.11 -17.44 -2.21
C TYR A 72 -13.73 -16.74 -2.21
N SER A 73 -12.64 -17.46 -1.97
CA SER A 73 -11.27 -16.92 -2.04
C SER A 73 -10.92 -16.42 -3.44
N TYR A 74 -11.51 -17.00 -4.49
CA TYR A 74 -11.36 -16.51 -5.86
C TYR A 74 -11.92 -15.10 -6.05
N LEU A 75 -13.05 -14.78 -5.42
CA LEU A 75 -13.63 -13.42 -5.48
C LEU A 75 -12.69 -12.39 -4.85
N ARG A 76 -12.10 -12.75 -3.71
CA ARG A 76 -11.14 -11.88 -3.00
C ARG A 76 -9.87 -11.65 -3.82
N LEU A 77 -9.40 -12.68 -4.54
CA LEU A 77 -8.24 -12.56 -5.43
C LEU A 77 -8.57 -11.74 -6.69
N ILE A 78 -9.73 -11.93 -7.29
CA ILE A 78 -10.16 -11.12 -8.44
C ILE A 78 -10.29 -9.64 -8.03
N GLY A 79 -10.88 -9.39 -6.85
CA GLY A 79 -10.96 -8.04 -6.28
C GLY A 79 -9.58 -7.41 -6.12
N SER A 80 -8.61 -8.12 -5.54
CA SER A 80 -7.26 -7.57 -5.37
C SER A 80 -6.52 -7.31 -6.68
N VAL A 81 -6.72 -8.13 -7.71
CA VAL A 81 -6.16 -7.89 -9.05
C VAL A 81 -6.76 -6.61 -9.67
N ILE A 82 -8.08 -6.43 -9.55
CA ILE A 82 -8.76 -5.21 -10.03
C ILE A 82 -8.23 -3.98 -9.28
N TYR A 83 -8.05 -4.06 -7.96
CA TYR A 83 -7.46 -2.99 -7.16
C TYR A 83 -6.03 -2.68 -7.59
N PHE A 84 -5.20 -3.70 -7.84
CA PHE A 84 -3.83 -3.51 -8.30
C PHE A 84 -3.78 -2.81 -9.66
N ILE A 85 -4.66 -3.19 -10.59
CA ILE A 85 -4.81 -2.52 -11.89
C ILE A 85 -5.25 -1.07 -11.70
N GLY A 86 -6.24 -0.81 -10.85
CA GLY A 86 -6.71 0.54 -10.52
C GLY A 86 -5.59 1.41 -9.95
N PHE A 87 -4.73 0.86 -9.11
CA PHE A 87 -3.54 1.55 -8.59
C PHE A 87 -2.53 1.89 -9.70
N LEU A 88 -2.25 0.96 -10.62
CA LEU A 88 -1.32 1.21 -11.73
C LEU A 88 -1.81 2.33 -12.66
N ILE A 89 -3.13 2.44 -12.83
CA ILE A 89 -3.78 3.53 -13.56
C ILE A 89 -3.64 4.85 -12.78
N TYR A 90 -3.93 4.82 -11.48
CA TYR A 90 -3.83 6.00 -10.60
C TYR A 90 -2.39 6.55 -10.53
N SER A 91 -1.40 5.67 -10.44
CA SER A 91 0.01 6.04 -10.41
C SER A 91 0.53 6.59 -11.76
N GLY A 92 -0.28 6.54 -12.82
CA GLY A 92 0.12 7.00 -14.16
C GLY A 92 1.19 6.13 -14.83
N VAL A 93 1.49 4.96 -14.25
CA VAL A 93 2.40 3.95 -14.84
C VAL A 93 1.78 3.39 -16.11
N ILE A 94 0.48 3.15 -16.08
CA ILE A 94 -0.30 2.76 -17.27
C ILE A 94 -1.08 3.98 -17.74
N LYS A 95 -0.61 4.57 -18.85
CA LYS A 95 -1.34 5.64 -19.56
C LYS A 95 -2.23 4.99 -20.62
N PHE A 96 -3.54 4.98 -20.40
CA PHE A 96 -4.48 4.59 -21.44
C PHE A 96 -4.54 5.68 -22.52
N LYS A 97 -4.36 5.29 -23.80
CA LYS A 97 -4.40 6.22 -24.93
C LYS A 97 -5.72 7.02 -25.05
N CYS A 98 -6.80 6.56 -24.42
CA CYS A 98 -8.12 7.20 -24.46
C CYS A 98 -8.38 8.22 -23.34
N PHE A 99 -7.43 8.45 -22.42
CA PHE A 99 -7.60 9.45 -21.36
C PHE A 99 -6.58 10.57 -21.52
N THR A 100 -7.08 11.81 -21.54
CA THR A 100 -6.25 13.01 -21.42
C THR A 100 -5.81 13.12 -19.96
N TYR A 101 -4.60 12.66 -19.67
CA TYR A 101 -3.99 12.86 -18.36
C TYR A 101 -3.52 14.31 -18.24
N PRO A 102 -3.80 15.01 -17.13
CA PRO A 102 -3.23 16.33 -16.90
C PRO A 102 -1.70 16.21 -16.94
N GLN A 103 -1.05 17.02 -17.77
CA GLN A 103 0.40 17.02 -17.83
C GLN A 103 0.95 17.45 -16.47
N SER A 104 1.93 16.72 -15.95
CA SER A 104 2.66 17.15 -14.77
C SER A 104 3.24 18.52 -15.07
N ASN A 105 2.77 19.54 -14.36
CA ASN A 105 3.30 20.91 -14.44
C ASN A 105 4.69 20.93 -13.81
N VAL A 106 5.65 20.32 -14.52
CA VAL A 106 7.06 20.47 -14.22
C VAL A 106 7.44 21.88 -14.63
N ARG A 107 7.49 22.79 -13.66
CA ARG A 107 8.21 24.05 -13.83
C ARG A 107 9.64 23.67 -14.18
N LEU A 108 10.00 23.78 -15.46
CA LEU A 108 11.38 23.74 -15.89
C LEU A 108 12.05 24.97 -15.27
N MET A 109 12.80 24.77 -14.18
CA MET A 109 13.68 25.80 -13.67
C MET A 109 14.78 25.98 -14.72
N HIS A 110 14.59 26.96 -15.62
CA HIS A 110 15.70 27.52 -16.36
C HIS A 110 16.58 28.24 -15.34
N VAL A 111 17.58 27.53 -14.82
CA VAL A 111 18.70 28.16 -14.12
C VAL A 111 19.50 28.89 -15.18
N ASN A 112 19.15 30.16 -15.42
CA ASN A 112 19.94 31.07 -16.22
C ASN A 112 21.19 31.43 -15.39
N PRO A 113 22.41 31.03 -15.79
CA PRO A 113 23.61 31.20 -14.97
C PRO A 113 24.08 32.66 -14.84
N TYR A 114 23.34 33.63 -15.40
CA TYR A 114 23.76 35.04 -15.43
C TYR A 114 22.87 36.02 -14.67
N GLU A 115 21.77 35.59 -14.03
CA GLU A 115 20.90 36.50 -13.27
C GLU A 115 20.69 36.04 -11.83
N SER A 116 21.46 36.64 -10.93
CA SER A 116 21.15 36.72 -9.50
C SER A 116 19.97 37.67 -9.30
N GLY A 117 18.76 37.23 -9.65
CA GLY A 117 17.53 38.00 -9.49
C GLY A 117 16.32 37.15 -9.82
N SER A 118 15.61 36.68 -8.78
CA SER A 118 14.42 35.84 -8.90
C SER A 118 13.21 36.64 -9.43
N SER A 119 13.03 36.70 -10.74
CA SER A 119 11.77 37.12 -11.37
C SER A 119 11.01 35.89 -11.87
N VAL A 120 9.97 35.51 -11.12
CA VAL A 120 9.06 34.41 -11.47
C VAL A 120 8.04 34.95 -12.48
N GLU A 121 8.26 34.71 -13.77
CA GLU A 121 7.26 34.98 -14.80
C GLU A 121 6.39 33.72 -15.02
N GLN A 122 5.10 33.82 -14.70
CA GLN A 122 4.12 32.77 -14.97
C GLN A 122 3.54 32.99 -16.36
N ILE A 123 3.80 32.07 -17.29
CA ILE A 123 3.14 32.04 -18.59
C ILE A 123 1.94 31.08 -18.50
N ILE A 124 0.77 31.63 -18.83
CA ILE A 124 -0.58 31.02 -18.85
C ILE A 124 -0.68 30.00 -19.97
#